data_AF-A0A062VJW5-F1
#
_entry.id   AF-A0A062VJW5-F1
#
_cell.length_a   1.000
_cell.length_b   1.000
_cell.length_c   1.000
_cell.angle_alpha   90.00
_cell.angle_beta   90.00
_cell.angle_gamma   90.00
#
_symmetry.space_group_name_H-M   'P 1'
#
loop_
_entity.id
_entity.type
_entity.pdbx_description
1 polymer ?
#
loop_
_entity_poly.entity_id
_entity_poly.type
_entity_poly.pdbx_seq_one_letter_code
_entity_poly.pdbx_strand_id
1 'polypeptide(L)'
;MCTVEGATLNWGYKESFRNYIESIAKGGWDLTGVVYEFPEYVWSGGTGTYDPETGSGLVAFGGMIAFSGHEGALDTQLNAARIELAGDTGYIVFDIAGTTQEGEQINQKDVRFVEYSLAGAVMLDGVLAVTGAESTLTDAGAAAFGTYAAGEAFDPVSFVIPVGPDCAVTVEEEAVDAPVAAVSAAVEPIDSSDAPVWPWFVGGAALLLLLAGGGVLMARRNSSKNEAPSESVDA
;
A
#
# COMPACT_ATOMS: atom_id res chain seq x y z
N MET A 1 6.23 21.34 15.68
CA MET A 1 7.21 20.61 14.87
C MET A 1 7.75 19.41 15.65
N CYS A 2 7.64 18.24 15.04
CA CYS A 2 7.96 16.93 15.58
C CYS A 2 9.10 16.31 14.79
N THR A 3 10.02 15.66 15.48
CA THR A 3 11.12 14.94 14.83
C THR A 3 10.64 13.58 14.36
N VAL A 4 11.04 13.19 13.15
CA VAL A 4 10.82 11.86 12.60
C VAL A 4 12.13 11.09 12.62
N GLU A 5 12.11 9.88 13.19
CA GLU A 5 13.21 8.93 13.16
C GLU A 5 12.68 7.51 12.91
N GLY A 6 13.37 6.75 12.05
CA GLY A 6 13.04 5.35 11.81
C GLY A 6 11.79 5.11 10.97
N ALA A 7 11.42 6.07 10.11
CA ALA A 7 10.29 5.88 9.19
C ALA A 7 10.55 4.77 8.17
N THR A 8 9.48 4.20 7.62
CA THR A 8 9.48 3.22 6.54
C THR A 8 8.59 3.65 5.39
N LEU A 9 8.95 3.27 4.16
CA LEU A 9 8.15 3.45 2.94
C LEU A 9 8.16 2.14 2.17
N ASN A 10 6.97 1.64 1.82
CA ASN A 10 6.77 0.50 0.95
C ASN A 10 5.98 0.96 -0.28
N TRP A 11 6.55 0.73 -1.45
CA TRP A 11 5.90 1.13 -2.70
C TRP A 11 6.41 0.30 -3.88
N GLY A 12 5.48 -0.21 -4.68
CA GLY A 12 5.82 -1.04 -5.84
C GLY A 12 6.34 -0.25 -7.05
N TYR A 13 6.23 1.08 -7.06
CA TYR A 13 6.32 1.89 -8.29
C TYR A 13 5.09 1.68 -9.19
N LYS A 14 5.13 0.70 -10.10
CA LYS A 14 3.99 0.34 -10.96
C LYS A 14 4.14 -1.10 -11.45
N GLU A 15 3.14 -1.96 -11.18
CA GLU A 15 3.20 -3.39 -11.53
C GLU A 15 3.49 -3.63 -13.01
N SER A 16 2.76 -2.95 -13.91
CA SER A 16 2.94 -3.09 -15.34
C SER A 16 4.35 -2.68 -15.80
N PHE A 17 4.97 -1.71 -15.12
CA PHE A 17 6.32 -1.28 -15.45
C PHE A 17 7.36 -2.32 -15.02
N ARG A 18 7.25 -2.87 -13.80
CA ARG A 18 8.14 -3.96 -13.35
C ARG A 18 8.04 -5.16 -14.29
N ASN A 19 6.82 -5.58 -14.62
CA ASN A 19 6.58 -6.65 -15.59
C ASN A 19 7.20 -6.34 -16.96
N TYR A 20 7.08 -5.10 -17.45
CA TYR A 20 7.69 -4.67 -18.71
C TYR A 20 9.22 -4.75 -18.67
N ILE A 21 9.84 -4.25 -17.60
CA ILE A 21 11.30 -4.26 -17.41
C ILE A 21 11.84 -5.69 -17.50
N GLU A 22 11.27 -6.62 -16.73
CA GLU A 22 11.72 -8.00 -16.71
C GLU A 22 11.44 -8.75 -18.03
N SER A 23 10.28 -8.49 -18.64
CA SER A 23 9.81 -9.30 -19.78
C SER A 23 10.20 -8.75 -21.15
N ILE A 24 9.78 -7.54 -21.50
CA ILE A 24 9.92 -6.97 -22.84
C ILE A 24 11.25 -6.23 -22.94
N ALA A 25 11.60 -5.44 -21.93
CA ALA A 25 12.85 -4.71 -21.91
C ALA A 25 14.06 -5.61 -21.61
N LYS A 26 13.85 -6.85 -21.14
CA LYS A 26 14.93 -7.79 -20.78
C LYS A 26 15.95 -7.17 -19.82
N GLY A 27 15.43 -6.39 -18.89
CA GLY A 27 16.19 -5.56 -17.97
C GLY A 27 16.00 -5.98 -16.52
N GLY A 28 16.27 -5.03 -15.63
CA GLY A 28 16.15 -5.21 -14.19
C GLY A 28 16.35 -3.89 -13.45
N TRP A 29 16.65 -3.99 -12.15
CA TRP A 29 16.96 -2.84 -11.32
C TRP A 29 18.11 -3.12 -10.37
N ASP A 30 18.99 -2.14 -10.21
CA ASP A 30 20.00 -2.10 -9.18
C ASP A 30 19.56 -1.20 -8.03
N LEU A 31 19.86 -1.62 -6.80
CA LEU A 31 19.35 -0.99 -5.58
C LEU A 31 20.50 -0.55 -4.68
N THR A 32 20.40 0.66 -4.13
CA THR A 32 21.29 1.16 -3.08
C THR A 32 20.45 1.74 -1.95
N GLY A 33 20.63 1.27 -0.71
CA GLY A 33 19.88 1.80 0.44
C GLY A 33 18.37 1.56 0.39
N VAL A 34 17.93 0.60 -0.42
CA VAL A 34 16.54 0.14 -0.58
C VAL A 34 16.57 -1.36 -0.83
N VAL A 35 15.56 -2.10 -0.37
CA VAL A 35 15.44 -3.55 -0.59
C VAL A 35 14.21 -3.82 -1.43
N TYR A 36 14.26 -4.82 -2.31
CA TYR A 36 13.08 -5.31 -3.01
C TYR A 36 12.49 -6.52 -2.29
N GLU A 37 11.28 -6.37 -1.77
CA GLU A 37 10.49 -7.43 -1.14
C GLU A 37 9.21 -7.57 -1.95
N PHE A 38 9.15 -8.57 -2.83
CA PHE A 38 8.07 -8.68 -3.82
C PHE A 38 6.67 -8.46 -3.19
N PRO A 39 5.86 -7.51 -3.72
CA PRO A 39 6.05 -6.76 -4.96
C PRO A 39 6.65 -5.34 -4.79
N GLU A 40 7.21 -4.99 -3.63
CA GLU A 40 7.49 -3.62 -3.20
C GLU A 40 8.99 -3.30 -3.09
N TYR A 41 9.34 -2.04 -3.33
CA TYR A 41 10.59 -1.45 -2.88
C TYR A 41 10.39 -0.88 -1.47
N VAL A 42 11.29 -1.27 -0.56
CA VAL A 42 11.20 -1.01 0.87
C VAL A 42 12.37 -0.11 1.29
N TRP A 43 12.04 1.11 1.70
CA TRP A 43 12.97 2.03 2.36
C TRP A 43 12.73 2.01 3.86
N SER A 44 13.82 2.11 4.62
CA SER A 44 13.78 2.14 6.09
C SER A 44 14.75 3.20 6.63
N GLY A 45 14.59 3.55 7.90
CA GLY A 45 15.46 4.52 8.56
C GLY A 45 15.23 5.95 8.09
N GLY A 46 14.05 6.27 7.57
CA GLY A 46 13.70 7.62 7.15
C GLY A 46 13.74 8.59 8.32
N THR A 47 14.22 9.82 8.07
CA THR A 47 14.33 10.88 9.07
C THR A 47 13.77 12.18 8.53
N GLY A 48 13.33 13.07 9.42
CA GLY A 48 12.78 14.33 8.98
C GLY A 48 11.95 15.02 10.05
N THR A 49 10.92 15.73 9.61
CA THR A 49 10.04 16.49 10.49
C THR A 49 8.59 16.42 10.06
N TYR A 50 7.70 16.53 11.03
CA TYR A 50 6.25 16.62 10.85
C TYR A 50 5.68 17.76 11.69
N ASP A 51 4.76 18.53 11.14
CA ASP A 51 4.04 19.57 11.84
C ASP A 51 2.56 19.18 11.97
N PRO A 52 2.11 18.76 13.16
CA PRO A 52 0.74 18.30 13.33
C PRO A 52 -0.31 19.43 13.22
N GLU A 53 0.09 20.70 13.40
CA GLU A 53 -0.84 21.83 13.25
C GLU A 53 -1.25 22.05 11.78
N THR A 54 -0.32 21.81 10.86
CA THR A 54 -0.52 22.03 9.43
C THR A 54 -0.68 20.75 8.62
N GLY A 55 -0.40 19.58 9.23
CA GLY A 55 -0.30 18.31 8.53
C GLY A 55 0.86 18.27 7.53
N SER A 56 1.84 19.16 7.66
CA SER A 56 2.97 19.25 6.73
C SER A 56 4.19 18.51 7.24
N GLY A 57 5.05 18.04 6.35
CA GLY A 57 6.24 17.32 6.74
C GLY A 57 7.09 16.85 5.57
N LEU A 58 8.33 16.52 5.85
CA LEU A 58 9.25 15.94 4.88
C LEU A 58 10.07 14.87 5.58
N VAL A 59 10.05 13.66 5.04
CA VAL A 59 10.81 12.51 5.52
C VAL A 59 11.70 12.00 4.41
N ALA A 60 13.00 11.99 4.64
CA ALA A 60 14.01 11.58 3.67
C ALA A 60 14.58 10.21 4.03
N PHE A 61 14.70 9.34 3.02
CA PHE A 61 15.30 8.01 3.12
C PHE A 61 16.65 7.92 2.40
N GLY A 62 16.87 8.77 1.39
CA GLY A 62 18.01 8.61 0.50
C GLY A 62 17.78 7.45 -0.47
N GLY A 63 18.80 6.62 -0.67
CA GLY A 63 18.73 5.45 -1.52
C GLY A 63 18.58 5.74 -3.02
N MET A 64 18.58 4.67 -3.81
CA MET A 64 18.49 4.69 -5.25
C MET A 64 17.85 3.41 -5.79
N ILE A 65 17.00 3.55 -6.80
CA ILE A 65 16.60 2.49 -7.73
C ILE A 65 17.09 2.89 -9.12
N ALA A 66 17.92 2.06 -9.74
CA ALA A 66 18.37 2.26 -11.12
C ALA A 66 17.71 1.20 -12.02
N PHE A 67 16.69 1.58 -12.78
CA PHE A 67 16.04 0.74 -13.76
C PHE A 67 16.85 0.71 -15.05
N SER A 68 17.07 -0.49 -15.59
CA SER A 68 17.70 -0.67 -16.89
C SER A 68 16.91 -1.62 -17.79
N GLY A 69 17.08 -1.49 -19.11
CA GLY A 69 16.45 -2.36 -20.11
C GLY A 69 16.89 -2.02 -21.53
N HIS A 70 16.44 -2.82 -22.52
CA HIS A 70 16.75 -2.68 -23.94
C HIS A 70 18.26 -2.56 -24.21
N GLU A 71 19.05 -3.47 -23.64
CA GLU A 71 20.51 -3.47 -23.77
C GLU A 71 21.18 -2.14 -23.32
N GLY A 72 20.55 -1.45 -22.35
CA GLY A 72 21.02 -0.19 -21.77
C GLY A 72 20.41 1.07 -22.38
N ALA A 73 19.50 0.94 -23.36
CA ALA A 73 18.80 2.10 -23.90
C ALA A 73 17.79 2.70 -22.89
N LEU A 74 17.18 1.85 -22.06
CA LEU A 74 16.46 2.31 -20.87
C LEU A 74 17.46 2.35 -19.72
N ASP A 75 17.65 3.53 -19.13
CA ASP A 75 18.50 3.77 -17.97
C ASP A 75 17.89 4.94 -17.18
N THR A 76 17.11 4.64 -16.14
CA THR A 76 16.43 5.66 -15.33
C THR A 76 16.72 5.42 -13.85
N GLN A 77 17.16 6.46 -13.16
CA GLN A 77 17.50 6.42 -11.75
C GLN A 77 16.52 7.26 -10.94
N LEU A 78 15.92 6.64 -9.92
CA LEU A 78 15.15 7.29 -8.87
C LEU A 78 16.04 7.40 -7.63
N ASN A 79 16.43 8.60 -7.27
CA ASN A 79 17.36 8.89 -6.19
C ASN A 79 16.68 9.65 -5.06
N ALA A 80 17.23 9.52 -3.85
CA ALA A 80 16.85 10.35 -2.70
C ALA A 80 15.33 10.33 -2.44
N ALA A 81 14.80 9.14 -2.22
CA ALA A 81 13.39 8.93 -1.92
C ALA A 81 12.96 9.78 -0.70
N ARG A 82 11.84 10.46 -0.85
CA ARG A 82 11.23 11.28 0.20
C ARG A 82 9.72 11.08 0.22
N ILE A 83 9.15 11.14 1.41
CA ILE A 83 7.72 11.39 1.60
C ILE A 83 7.57 12.87 1.93
N GLU A 84 6.75 13.58 1.14
CA GLU A 84 6.32 14.93 1.46
C GLU A 84 4.85 14.88 1.89
N LEU A 85 4.54 15.45 3.05
CA LEU A 85 3.19 15.64 3.55
C LEU A 85 2.84 17.12 3.39
N ALA A 86 1.73 17.41 2.74
CA ALA A 86 1.27 18.75 2.43
C ALA A 86 -0.21 18.92 2.77
N GLY A 87 -0.53 18.83 4.08
CA GLY A 87 -1.90 18.92 4.57
C GLY A 87 -2.64 17.60 4.35
N ASP A 88 -3.63 17.61 3.44
CA ASP A 88 -4.45 16.44 3.11
C ASP A 88 -3.89 15.59 1.95
N THR A 89 -2.79 16.05 1.35
CA THR A 89 -2.16 15.43 0.18
C THR A 89 -0.73 15.02 0.54
N GLY A 90 -0.35 13.80 0.16
CA GLY A 90 1.02 13.31 0.26
C GLY A 90 1.63 13.10 -1.13
N TYR A 91 2.96 13.17 -1.19
CA TYR A 91 3.73 12.90 -2.39
C TYR A 91 4.87 11.93 -2.12
N ILE A 92 5.18 11.08 -3.10
CA ILE A 92 6.48 10.42 -3.16
C ILE A 92 7.37 11.27 -4.06
N VAL A 93 8.52 11.68 -3.53
CA VAL A 93 9.42 12.64 -4.18
C VAL A 93 10.76 11.98 -4.47
N PHE A 94 11.27 12.20 -5.68
CA PHE A 94 12.59 11.70 -6.11
C PHE A 94 13.41 12.77 -6.82
N ASP A 95 14.71 12.57 -6.80
CA ASP A 95 15.62 13.11 -7.82
C ASP A 95 15.69 12.10 -8.97
N ILE A 96 15.40 12.53 -10.20
CA ILE A 96 15.31 11.63 -11.36
C ILE A 96 16.41 11.96 -12.36
N ALA A 97 17.20 10.96 -12.72
CA ALA A 97 18.30 11.10 -13.67
C ALA A 97 18.34 9.94 -14.68
N GLY A 98 19.05 10.14 -15.79
CA GLY A 98 19.25 9.13 -16.82
C GLY A 98 18.55 9.51 -18.12
N THR A 99 17.75 8.60 -18.66
CA THR A 99 17.11 8.76 -19.98
C THR A 99 15.65 8.32 -19.91
N THR A 100 14.74 9.02 -20.60
CA THR A 100 13.35 8.60 -20.80
C THR A 100 13.26 7.46 -21.81
N GLN A 101 12.07 6.86 -22.00
CA GLN A 101 11.84 5.82 -23.00
C GLN A 101 12.13 6.30 -24.43
N GLU A 102 11.93 7.58 -24.72
CA GLU A 102 12.19 8.21 -26.02
C GLU A 102 13.67 8.53 -26.26
N GLY A 103 14.55 8.28 -25.27
CA GLY A 103 15.97 8.57 -25.37
C GLY A 103 16.36 9.99 -24.93
N GLU A 104 15.44 10.75 -24.33
CA GLU A 104 15.74 12.10 -23.84
C GLU A 104 16.47 12.06 -22.50
N GLN A 105 17.55 12.83 -22.37
CA GLN A 105 18.30 12.93 -21.12
C GLN A 105 17.48 13.68 -20.06
N ILE A 106 17.41 13.12 -18.86
CA ILE A 106 16.78 13.73 -17.71
C ILE A 106 17.75 13.88 -16.55
N ASN A 107 17.64 15.03 -15.85
CA ASN A 107 18.29 15.28 -14.57
C ASN A 107 17.48 16.32 -13.79
N GLN A 108 16.40 15.89 -13.15
CA GLN A 108 15.48 16.72 -12.39
C GLN A 108 15.59 16.40 -10.89
N LYS A 109 15.38 17.42 -10.07
CA LYS A 109 15.47 17.33 -8.60
C LYS A 109 14.11 17.61 -7.99
N ASP A 110 13.86 17.00 -6.84
CA ASP A 110 12.65 17.23 -6.04
C ASP A 110 11.34 17.06 -6.84
N VAL A 111 11.31 16.05 -7.71
CA VAL A 111 10.12 15.72 -8.51
C VAL A 111 9.10 15.06 -7.59
N ARG A 112 7.99 15.76 -7.30
CA ARG A 112 6.77 15.15 -6.74
C ARG A 112 6.24 14.15 -7.76
N PHE A 113 6.65 12.89 -7.66
CA PHE A 113 6.48 11.91 -8.71
C PHE A 113 5.05 11.39 -8.77
N VAL A 114 4.56 10.88 -7.65
CA VAL A 114 3.14 10.52 -7.47
C VAL A 114 2.56 11.29 -6.30
N GLU A 115 1.25 11.51 -6.35
CA GLU A 115 0.46 12.05 -5.25
C GLU A 115 -0.56 11.02 -4.75
N TYR A 116 -0.99 11.17 -3.50
CA TYR A 116 -2.00 10.32 -2.88
C TYR A 116 -2.73 11.10 -1.77
N SER A 117 -3.95 10.67 -1.43
CA SER A 117 -4.73 11.28 -0.35
C SER A 117 -4.27 10.80 1.02
N LEU A 118 -4.21 11.70 2.00
CA LEU A 118 -3.97 11.41 3.41
C LEU A 118 -5.27 11.23 4.21
N ALA A 119 -6.44 11.22 3.56
CA ALA A 119 -7.72 11.07 4.25
C ALA A 119 -7.85 9.72 5.01
N GLY A 120 -7.13 8.69 4.55
CA GLY A 120 -7.06 7.38 5.22
C GLY A 120 -5.90 7.24 6.21
N ALA A 121 -5.15 8.30 6.49
CA ALA A 121 -4.03 8.25 7.42
C ALA A 121 -4.51 8.07 8.86
N VAL A 122 -3.78 7.27 9.63
CA VAL A 122 -4.08 6.97 11.03
C VAL A 122 -2.93 7.48 11.89
N MET A 123 -3.25 8.27 12.92
CA MET A 123 -2.31 8.64 13.98
C MET A 123 -2.65 7.82 15.23
N LEU A 124 -1.74 6.95 15.65
CA LEU A 124 -1.89 6.14 16.86
C LEU A 124 -0.58 6.10 17.62
N ASP A 125 -0.62 6.39 18.93
CA ASP A 125 0.54 6.32 19.84
C ASP A 125 1.81 7.03 19.30
N GLY A 126 1.63 8.19 18.66
CA GLY A 126 2.74 8.97 18.10
C GLY A 126 3.31 8.41 16.81
N VAL A 127 2.53 7.61 16.08
CA VAL A 127 2.91 7.03 14.79
C VAL A 127 1.84 7.38 13.76
N LEU A 128 2.25 8.09 12.71
CA LEU A 128 1.44 8.35 11.53
C LEU A 128 1.62 7.20 10.54
N ALA A 129 0.54 6.57 10.12
CA ALA A 129 0.57 5.46 9.18
C ALA A 129 -0.42 5.67 8.02
N VAL A 130 -0.01 5.25 6.83
CA VAL A 130 -0.85 5.09 5.65
C VAL A 130 -0.66 3.68 5.13
N THR A 131 -1.75 3.02 4.76
CA THR A 131 -1.72 1.66 4.21
C THR A 131 -2.52 1.62 2.92
N GLY A 132 -1.84 1.32 1.81
CA GLY A 132 -2.48 1.10 0.51
C GLY A 132 -3.22 2.32 -0.03
N ALA A 133 -2.70 3.54 0.16
CA ALA A 133 -3.30 4.72 -0.45
C ALA A 133 -3.10 4.68 -1.97
N GLU A 134 -4.19 4.75 -2.73
CA GLU A 134 -4.13 4.87 -4.18
C GLU A 134 -3.29 6.10 -4.57
N SER A 135 -2.39 5.92 -5.52
CA SER A 135 -1.50 6.98 -5.98
C SER A 135 -1.63 7.24 -7.47
N THR A 136 -1.47 8.49 -7.87
CA THR A 136 -1.54 8.92 -9.26
C THR A 136 -0.30 9.69 -9.66
N LEU A 137 0.14 9.50 -10.90
CA LEU A 137 1.27 10.23 -11.46
C LEU A 137 0.94 11.72 -11.56
N THR A 138 1.82 12.59 -11.08
CA THR A 138 1.63 14.03 -11.21
C THR A 138 2.04 14.52 -12.61
N ASP A 139 1.75 15.78 -12.93
CA ASP A 139 2.30 16.43 -14.13
C ASP A 139 3.84 16.42 -14.16
N ALA A 140 4.48 16.64 -13.02
CA ALA A 140 5.94 16.62 -12.90
C ALA A 140 6.50 15.21 -13.06
N GLY A 141 5.83 14.20 -12.48
CA GLY A 141 6.17 12.79 -12.66
C GLY A 141 6.04 12.34 -14.11
N ALA A 142 4.94 12.74 -14.78
CA ALA A 142 4.71 12.46 -16.20
C ALA A 142 5.78 13.08 -17.09
N ALA A 143 6.11 14.36 -16.87
CA ALA A 143 7.17 15.04 -17.60
C ALA A 143 8.56 14.41 -17.36
N ALA A 144 8.81 13.92 -16.14
CA ALA A 144 10.08 13.29 -15.81
C ALA A 144 10.21 11.86 -16.38
N PHE A 145 9.11 11.11 -16.43
CA PHE A 145 9.16 9.72 -16.87
C PHE A 145 8.93 9.54 -18.38
N GLY A 146 8.17 10.42 -19.01
CA GLY A 146 7.91 10.46 -20.45
C GLY A 146 6.93 9.40 -20.98
N THR A 147 6.73 8.28 -20.27
CA THR A 147 5.96 7.13 -20.77
C THR A 147 4.47 7.16 -20.42
N TYR A 148 4.11 7.75 -19.27
CA TYR A 148 2.74 7.75 -18.75
C TYR A 148 2.21 9.17 -18.63
N ALA A 149 0.90 9.33 -18.85
CA ALA A 149 0.24 10.61 -18.69
C ALA A 149 0.01 10.94 -17.20
N ALA A 150 -0.11 12.23 -16.88
CA ALA A 150 -0.54 12.67 -15.56
C ALA A 150 -1.94 12.10 -15.23
N GLY A 151 -2.16 11.78 -13.96
CA GLY A 151 -3.36 11.12 -13.46
C GLY A 151 -3.38 9.59 -13.65
N GLU A 152 -2.40 9.01 -14.35
CA GLU A 152 -2.27 7.56 -14.46
C GLU A 152 -2.08 6.94 -13.07
N ALA A 153 -2.80 5.84 -12.80
CA ALA A 153 -2.69 5.13 -11.53
C ALA A 153 -1.33 4.43 -11.41
N PHE A 154 -0.71 4.58 -10.25
CA PHE A 154 0.51 3.89 -9.84
C PHE A 154 0.21 2.96 -8.66
N ASP A 155 1.19 2.14 -8.27
CA ASP A 155 0.97 1.20 -7.18
C ASP A 155 0.61 1.96 -5.88
N PRO A 156 -0.23 1.39 -5.00
CA PRO A 156 -0.60 2.04 -3.76
C PRO A 156 0.60 2.28 -2.84
N VAL A 157 0.58 3.38 -2.10
CA VAL A 157 1.64 3.78 -1.17
C VAL A 157 1.30 3.33 0.24
N SER A 158 2.28 2.76 0.94
CA SER A 158 2.20 2.48 2.38
C SER A 158 3.43 3.02 3.09
N PHE A 159 3.26 3.62 4.27
CA PHE A 159 4.37 4.09 5.09
C PHE A 159 4.01 4.12 6.57
N VAL A 160 5.06 4.18 7.39
CA VAL A 160 4.98 4.41 8.83
C VAL A 160 5.97 5.50 9.19
N ILE A 161 5.49 6.54 9.88
CA ILE A 161 6.27 7.71 10.30
C ILE A 161 6.12 7.89 11.81
N PRO A 162 7.10 7.45 12.61
CA PRO A 162 7.15 7.74 14.04
C PRO A 162 7.41 9.24 14.25
N VAL A 163 6.54 9.91 15.00
CA VAL A 163 6.65 11.34 15.36
C VAL A 163 6.74 11.58 16.87
N GLY A 164 6.54 10.52 17.68
CA GLY A 164 6.57 10.56 19.14
C GLY A 164 5.19 10.86 19.75
N PRO A 165 4.94 10.42 21.00
CA PRO A 165 3.61 10.48 21.62
C PRO A 165 3.10 11.91 21.83
N ASP A 166 4.00 12.86 22.11
CA ASP A 166 3.66 14.27 22.32
C ASP A 166 3.23 14.98 21.03
N CYS A 167 3.37 14.30 19.89
CA CYS A 167 3.01 14.80 18.55
C CYS A 167 1.71 14.22 18.01
N ALA A 168 1.11 13.25 18.72
CA ALA A 168 -0.25 12.83 18.46
C ALA A 168 -1.20 13.93 18.96
N VAL A 169 -1.55 14.86 18.08
CA VAL A 169 -2.70 15.72 18.36
C VAL A 169 -3.91 14.81 18.26
N THR A 170 -4.38 14.34 19.41
CA THR A 170 -5.74 13.83 19.53
C THR A 170 -6.63 14.94 19.00
N VAL A 171 -7.28 14.70 17.86
CA VAL A 171 -8.49 15.42 17.54
C VAL A 171 -9.44 15.02 18.67
N GLU A 172 -9.50 15.83 19.72
CA GLU A 172 -10.64 15.80 20.62
C GLU A 172 -11.83 15.96 19.70
N GLU A 173 -12.59 14.89 19.54
CA GLU A 173 -13.95 14.96 19.04
C GLU A 173 -14.61 16.04 19.89
N GLU A 174 -14.79 17.24 19.33
CA GLU A 174 -15.59 18.26 20.00
C GLU A 174 -16.94 17.61 20.23
N ALA A 175 -17.18 17.23 21.49
CA ALA A 175 -18.43 16.70 21.94
C ALA A 175 -19.48 17.75 21.60
N VAL A 176 -20.24 17.50 20.54
CA VAL A 176 -21.40 18.30 20.18
C VAL A 176 -22.38 18.10 21.34
N ASP A 177 -22.42 19.08 22.24
CA ASP A 177 -23.41 19.17 23.32
C ASP A 177 -24.80 19.37 22.70
N ALA A 178 -25.37 18.27 22.22
CA ALA A 178 -26.77 18.20 21.85
C ALA A 178 -27.56 17.87 23.13
N PRO A 179 -28.51 18.73 23.55
CA PRO A 179 -29.26 18.49 24.77
C PRO A 179 -30.11 17.24 24.60
N VAL A 180 -29.92 16.28 25.50
CA VAL A 180 -30.69 15.03 25.56
C VAL A 180 -32.13 15.36 25.95
N ALA A 181 -32.99 15.57 24.96
CA ALA A 181 -34.43 15.57 25.17
C ALA A 181 -34.87 14.13 25.46
N ALA A 182 -35.20 13.87 26.73
CA ALA A 182 -35.76 12.61 27.17
C ALA A 182 -37.06 12.29 26.43
N VAL A 183 -37.09 11.17 25.70
CA VAL A 183 -38.33 10.49 25.32
C VAL A 183 -38.28 9.09 25.88
N SER A 184 -38.96 8.91 27.00
CA SER A 184 -39.47 7.62 27.43
C SER A 184 -40.61 7.25 26.50
N ALA A 185 -40.43 6.19 25.70
CA ALA A 185 -41.53 5.50 25.04
C ALA A 185 -41.18 4.02 24.95
N ALA A 186 -42.10 3.20 25.47
CA ALA A 186 -42.02 1.76 25.58
C ALA A 186 -41.78 1.07 24.22
N VAL A 187 -40.94 0.04 24.21
CA VAL A 187 -40.82 -0.89 23.08
C VAL A 187 -41.51 -2.19 23.49
N GLU A 188 -42.73 -2.39 23.01
CA GLU A 188 -43.34 -3.71 22.94
C GLU A 188 -42.69 -4.51 21.78
N PRO A 189 -42.57 -5.85 21.89
CA PRO A 189 -41.89 -6.65 20.88
C PRO A 189 -42.73 -6.70 19.60
N ILE A 190 -42.14 -6.25 18.49
CA ILE A 190 -42.77 -6.36 17.18
C ILE A 190 -42.51 -7.76 16.63
N ASP A 191 -43.61 -8.46 16.46
CA ASP A 191 -43.78 -9.76 15.81
C ASP A 191 -43.16 -9.74 14.41
N SER A 192 -42.33 -10.73 14.11
CA SER A 192 -41.78 -10.98 12.79
C SER A 192 -42.83 -11.64 11.91
N SER A 193 -43.83 -10.87 11.50
CA SER A 193 -44.77 -11.24 10.46
C SER A 193 -45.14 -9.98 9.70
N ASP A 194 -44.46 -9.77 8.56
CA ASP A 194 -44.87 -8.97 7.38
C ASP A 194 -43.68 -8.28 6.70
N ALA A 195 -42.70 -9.08 6.26
CA ALA A 195 -41.76 -8.65 5.24
C ALA A 195 -42.48 -8.53 3.88
N PRO A 196 -42.41 -7.38 3.18
CA PRO A 196 -42.85 -7.31 1.80
C PRO A 196 -41.76 -7.92 0.89
N VAL A 197 -42.03 -9.14 0.48
CA VAL A 197 -41.43 -9.84 -0.67
C VAL A 197 -41.57 -8.99 -1.92
N TRP A 198 -40.46 -8.60 -2.56
CA TRP A 198 -40.42 -8.33 -4.01
C TRP A 198 -39.24 -9.09 -4.69
N PRO A 199 -39.45 -9.59 -5.93
CA PRO A 199 -38.72 -10.71 -6.57
C PRO A 199 -37.48 -10.21 -7.35
N TRP A 200 -36.46 -10.94 -7.81
CA TRP A 200 -36.39 -12.24 -8.50
C TRP A 200 -34.92 -12.76 -8.63
N PHE A 201 -34.37 -13.47 -7.64
CA PHE A 201 -33.32 -14.45 -7.95
C PHE A 201 -33.93 -15.84 -8.01
N VAL A 202 -34.30 -16.24 -9.23
CA VAL A 202 -34.58 -17.63 -9.58
C VAL A 202 -33.26 -18.29 -9.95
N GLY A 203 -32.99 -19.42 -9.31
CA GLY A 203 -31.98 -20.40 -9.72
C GLY A 203 -30.89 -20.57 -8.66
N GLY A 204 -30.93 -21.56 -7.79
CA GLY A 204 -31.81 -22.71 -7.73
C GLY A 204 -31.56 -23.42 -6.40
N ALA A 205 -32.66 -23.86 -5.81
CA ALA A 205 -32.70 -24.59 -4.56
C ALA A 205 -32.10 -25.99 -4.70
N ALA A 206 -31.41 -26.43 -3.66
CA ALA A 206 -31.58 -27.79 -3.13
C ALA A 206 -31.33 -27.75 -1.63
N LEU A 207 -32.45 -27.71 -0.91
CA LEU A 207 -32.60 -27.88 0.53
C LEU A 207 -32.25 -29.32 0.97
N LEU A 208 -32.21 -29.47 2.31
CA LEU A 208 -32.46 -30.66 3.13
C LEU A 208 -31.18 -31.32 3.72
N LEU A 209 -31.04 -31.65 5.01
CA LEU A 209 -31.92 -31.63 6.19
C LEU A 209 -31.01 -31.88 7.43
N LEU A 210 -31.22 -31.11 8.50
CA LEU A 210 -31.51 -31.58 9.87
C LEU A 210 -30.95 -32.96 10.34
N LEU A 211 -30.05 -32.98 11.33
CA LEU A 211 -30.29 -33.42 12.73
C LEU A 211 -29.04 -33.93 13.47
N ALA A 212 -28.93 -33.45 14.71
CA ALA A 212 -28.58 -34.12 15.98
C ALA A 212 -27.45 -35.17 16.03
N GLY A 213 -26.65 -35.03 17.10
CA GLY A 213 -25.48 -35.85 17.40
C GLY A 213 -25.74 -37.34 17.62
N GLY A 214 -24.62 -38.08 17.62
CA GLY A 214 -24.57 -39.49 17.98
C GLY A 214 -23.38 -40.16 17.32
N GLY A 215 -22.22 -40.15 17.98
CA GLY A 215 -21.05 -40.86 17.47
C GLY A 215 -21.21 -42.38 17.55
N VAL A 216 -20.58 -43.11 16.63
CA VAL A 216 -19.92 -44.41 16.87
C VAL A 216 -18.77 -44.58 15.88
N LEU A 217 -17.65 -44.99 16.46
CA LEU A 217 -16.41 -45.59 15.95
C LEU A 217 -16.51 -46.47 14.69
N MET A 218 -15.51 -46.35 13.81
CA MET A 218 -14.55 -47.40 13.39
C MET A 218 -13.82 -46.92 12.13
N ALA A 219 -12.54 -46.58 12.21
CA ALA A 219 -11.41 -47.49 12.06
C ALA A 219 -11.03 -47.79 10.58
N ARG A 220 -9.87 -47.22 10.21
CA ARG A 220 -8.67 -47.95 9.76
C ARG A 220 -8.40 -48.10 8.25
N ARG A 221 -7.15 -47.70 7.92
CA ARG A 221 -6.30 -47.99 6.72
C ARG A 221 -6.74 -47.28 5.43
N ASN A 222 -5.85 -46.63 4.69
CA ASN A 222 -4.54 -47.12 4.27
C ASN A 222 -3.65 -45.95 3.80
N SER A 223 -2.58 -45.61 4.53
CA SER A 223 -1.49 -44.80 3.96
C SER A 223 -0.70 -45.69 3.02
N SER A 224 -0.82 -45.45 1.71
CA SER A 224 0.16 -45.92 0.75
C SER A 224 1.47 -45.18 0.99
N LYS A 225 2.43 -45.91 1.57
CA LYS A 225 3.84 -45.66 1.31
C LYS A 225 4.05 -45.64 -0.20
N ASN A 226 4.74 -44.63 -0.70
CA ASN A 226 5.71 -44.87 -1.75
C ASN A 226 7.04 -44.30 -1.24
N GLU A 227 7.88 -45.24 -0.80
CA GLU A 227 9.33 -45.12 -0.78
C GLU A 227 9.81 -44.77 -2.19
N ALA A 228 10.69 -43.78 -2.29
CA ALA A 228 11.70 -43.73 -3.35
C ALA A 228 13.06 -44.04 -2.69
N PRO A 229 13.93 -44.85 -3.33
CA PRO A 229 15.08 -45.46 -2.66
C PRO A 229 16.27 -44.50 -2.52
N SER A 230 17.03 -44.73 -1.44
CA SER A 230 18.38 -44.24 -1.23
C SER A 230 19.42 -45.05 -2.00
N GLU A 231 20.62 -44.47 -2.09
CA GLU A 231 21.93 -45.05 -2.42
C GLU A 231 22.20 -45.33 -3.91
N SER A 232 23.39 -45.14 -4.47
CA SER A 232 24.69 -44.48 -4.14
C SER A 232 25.65 -44.91 -5.28
N VAL A 233 26.88 -44.37 -5.28
CA VAL A 233 28.11 -44.90 -5.93
C VAL A 233 28.55 -44.21 -7.24
N ASP A 234 29.62 -43.43 -7.06
CA ASP A 234 30.90 -43.37 -7.81
C ASP A 234 30.91 -43.51 -9.34
N ALA A 235 31.40 -42.46 -10.00
CA ALA A 235 32.61 -42.44 -10.83
C ALA A 235 32.96 -41.00 -11.26
#